data_AF-A0A7Y2GRC2-F1
#
_entry.id   AF-A0A7Y2GRC2-F1
#
_cell.length_a   1.000
_cell.length_b   1.000
_cell.length_c   1.000
_cell.angle_alpha   90.00
_cell.angle_beta   90.00
_cell.angle_gamma   90.00
#
_symmetry.space_group_name_H-M   'P 1'
#
loop_
_entity.id
_entity.type
_entity.pdbx_description
1 polymer ?
#
loop_
_entity_poly.entity_id
_entity_poly.type
_entity_poly.pdbx_seq_one_letter_code
_entity_poly.pdbx_strand_id
1 'polypeptide(L)' 'PTPVLVDTAESSVAAAFGLNAYPFWVVLDHDGVVLARSAGSLPLESVEALFDNLTALEG' A
#
# COMPACT_ATOMS: atom_id res chain seq x y z
N PRO A 1 -16.08 -9.54 -1.42
CA PRO A 1 -15.34 -9.60 -0.14
C PRO A 1 -13.85 -9.47 -0.46
N THR A 2 -13.10 -8.64 0.28
CA THR A 2 -11.65 -8.49 0.09
C THR A 2 -10.93 -9.49 1.01
N PRO A 3 -9.85 -10.17 0.55
CA PRO A 3 -9.06 -11.04 1.42
C PRO A 3 -8.51 -10.28 2.63
N VAL A 4 -8.53 -10.93 3.80
CA VAL A 4 -7.90 -10.41 5.01
C VAL A 4 -6.72 -11.31 5.35
N LEU A 5 -5.54 -10.71 5.46
CA LEU A 5 -4.32 -11.38 5.89
C LEU A 5 -4.04 -10.99 7.34
N VAL A 6 -3.72 -11.99 8.17
CA VAL A 6 -3.24 -11.78 9.54
C VAL A 6 -1.73 -11.87 9.49
N ASP A 7 -1.03 -10.83 9.95
CA ASP A 7 0.44 -10.85 10.05
C ASP A 7 0.90 -11.87 11.11
N THR A 8 2.17 -12.22 11.08
CA THR A 8 2.80 -13.07 12.09
C THR A 8 2.91 -12.34 13.43
N ALA A 9 3.16 -13.09 14.51
CA ALA A 9 3.39 -12.50 15.83
C ALA A 9 4.61 -11.57 15.84
N GLU A 10 5.57 -11.81 14.94
CA GLU A 10 6.79 -11.05 14.74
C GLU A 10 6.60 -9.84 13.80
N SER A 11 5.39 -9.59 13.30
CA SER A 11 5.08 -8.48 12.39
C SER A 11 5.89 -8.50 11.09
N SER A 12 6.08 -9.69 10.52
CA SER A 12 6.93 -9.91 9.35
C SER A 12 6.53 -9.10 8.11
N VAL A 13 5.22 -8.95 7.85
CA VAL A 13 4.72 -8.18 6.71
C VAL A 13 4.93 -6.69 6.96
N ALA A 14 4.61 -6.22 8.17
CA ALA A 14 4.84 -4.83 8.55
C ALA A 14 6.32 -4.43 8.41
N ALA A 15 7.25 -5.28 8.88
CA ALA A 15 8.68 -5.06 8.76
C ALA A 15 9.15 -5.07 7.30
N ALA A 16 8.69 -6.03 6.49
CA ALA A 16 9.05 -6.13 5.08
C ALA A 16 8.64 -4.89 4.27
N PHE A 17 7.50 -4.28 4.60
CA PHE A 17 7.02 -3.08 3.92
C PHE A 17 7.43 -1.76 4.56
N GLY A 18 8.11 -1.79 5.72
CA GLY A 18 8.59 -0.61 6.42
C GLY A 18 7.48 0.20 7.11
N LEU A 19 6.43 -0.46 7.59
CA LEU A 19 5.37 0.17 8.36
C LEU A 19 5.94 0.80 9.64
N ASN A 20 5.62 2.08 9.86
CA ASN A 20 6.07 2.84 11.04
C ASN A 20 4.91 3.47 11.85
N ALA A 21 3.69 3.36 11.36
CA ALA A 21 2.48 3.91 11.96
C ALA A 21 1.24 3.17 11.41
N TYR A 22 0.08 3.39 12.03
CA TYR A 22 -1.21 2.90 11.53
C TYR A 22 -2.23 4.05 11.45
N PRO A 23 -3.13 4.05 10.46
CA PRO A 23 -3.16 3.14 9.29
C PRO A 23 -1.97 3.40 8.34
N PHE A 24 -1.67 2.43 7.46
CA PHE A 24 -0.58 2.52 6.49
C PHE A 24 -0.98 1.81 5.20
N TRP A 25 -0.58 2.38 4.06
CA TRP A 25 -0.94 1.95 2.73
C TRP A 25 0.33 1.64 1.94
N VAL A 26 0.32 0.51 1.23
CA VAL A 26 1.36 0.09 0.30
C VAL A 26 0.69 -0.23 -1.02
N VAL A 27 1.20 0.33 -2.12
CA VAL A 27 0.75 -0.01 -3.47
C VAL A 27 1.84 -0.77 -4.19
N LEU A 28 1.46 -1.91 -4.78
CA LEU A 28 2.34 -2.82 -5.49
C LEU A 28 1.94 -2.90 -6.96
N ASP A 29 2.90 -3.14 -7.86
CA ASP A 29 2.60 -3.56 -9.22
C ASP A 29 2.30 -5.08 -9.31
N HIS A 30 2.12 -5.57 -10.53
CA HIS A 30 1.79 -6.98 -10.81
C HIS A 30 2.94 -7.96 -10.49
N ASP A 31 4.19 -7.48 -10.42
CA ASP A 31 5.37 -8.25 -10.03
C ASP A 31 5.63 -8.19 -8.51
N GLY A 32 4.84 -7.41 -7.77
CA GLY A 32 4.97 -7.22 -6.33
C GLY A 32 5.98 -6.14 -5.92
N VAL A 33 6.41 -5.28 -6.86
CA VAL A 33 7.31 -4.16 -6.58
C VAL A 33 6.52 -3.03 -5.92
N VAL A 34 7.10 -2.42 -4.88
CA VAL A 34 6.47 -1.28 -4.20
C VAL A 34 6.55 -0.02 -5.05
N LEU A 35 5.40 0.48 -5.49
CA LEU A 35 5.27 1.72 -6.23
C LEU A 35 5.11 2.94 -5.31
N ALA A 36 4.38 2.78 -4.19
CA ALA A 36 4.11 3.88 -3.26
C ALA A 36 3.86 3.40 -1.82
N ARG A 37 4.08 4.31 -0.86
CA ARG A 37 3.77 4.15 0.57
C ARG A 37 3.10 5.41 1.10
N SER A 38 2.10 5.24 1.96
CA SER A 38 1.47 6.36 2.68
C SER A 38 1.13 5.97 4.11
N ALA A 39 1.52 6.80 5.07
CA ALA A 39 1.15 6.66 6.48
C ALA A 39 -0.06 7.53 6.80
N GLY A 40 -0.93 7.04 7.68
CA GLY A 40 -2.15 7.73 8.09
C GLY A 40 -3.36 7.40 7.22
N SER A 41 -4.44 8.12 7.48
CA SER A 41 -5.69 7.95 6.74
C SER A 41 -5.48 8.40 5.29
N LEU A 42 -5.96 7.60 4.34
CA LEU A 42 -5.94 7.94 2.93
C LEU A 42 -7.40 8.16 2.47
N PRO A 43 -7.81 9.42 2.26
CA PRO A 43 -9.13 9.73 1.72
C PRO A 43 -9.35 9.13 0.33
N LEU A 44 -10.61 8.88 -0.04
CA LEU A 44 -10.95 8.25 -1.33
C LEU A 44 -10.40 9.04 -2.51
N GLU A 45 -10.51 10.37 -2.48
CA GLU A 45 -9.98 11.25 -3.52
C GLU A 45 -8.45 11.12 -3.68
N SER A 46 -7.74 10.79 -2.59
CA SER A 46 -6.30 10.55 -2.61
C SER A 46 -5.96 9.16 -3.17
N VAL A 47 -6.84 8.18 -2.96
CA VAL A 47 -6.73 6.85 -3.60
C VAL A 47 -6.91 6.98 -5.11
N GLU A 48 -7.93 7.70 -5.56
CA GLU A 48 -8.19 7.95 -6.99
C GLU A 48 -7.00 8.63 -7.66
N ALA A 49 -6.52 9.75 -7.08
CA ALA A 49 -5.35 10.46 -7.59
C ALA A 49 -4.08 9.59 -7.60
N LEU A 50 -3.91 8.69 -6.64
CA LEU A 50 -2.77 7.76 -6.61
C LEU A 50 -2.79 6.83 -7.83
N PHE A 51 -3.94 6.24 -8.15
CA PHE A 51 -4.07 5.34 -9.30
C PHE A 51 -3.95 6.06 -10.64
N ASP A 52 -4.48 7.27 -10.76
CA ASP A 52 -4.34 8.09 -11.96
C ASP A 52 -2.84 8.39 -12.25
N ASN A 53 -2.08 8.76 -11.21
CA ASN A 53 -0.66 9.03 -11.34
C ASN A 53 0.16 7.77 -11.70
N LEU A 54 -0.18 6.61 -11.15
CA LEU A 54 0.51 5.36 -11.47
C LEU A 54 0.24 4.90 -12.89
N THR A 55 -1.00 5.04 -13.38
CA THR A 55 -1.36 4.70 -14.77
C THR A 55 -0.61 5.56 -15.78
N ALA A 56 -0.36 6.84 -15.45
CA ALA A 56 0.41 7.75 -16.29
C ALA A 56 1.91 7.40 -16.38
N LEU A 57 2.43 6.56 -15.47
CA LEU A 57 3.84 6.12 -15.47
C LEU A 57 4.05 4.83 -16.28
N GLU A 58 2.97 4.10 -16.61
CA GLU A 58 3.01 2.88 -17.41
C GLU A 58 2.76 3.12 -18.92
N GLY A 59 2.43 4.35 -19.32
CA GLY A 59 2.24 4.79 -20.72
C GLY A 59 3.49 5.42 -21.34
#